data_AF-A0A5C8B367-F1
#
_entry.id   AF-A0A5C8B367-F1
#
_cell.length_a   1.000
_cell.length_b   1.000
_cell.length_c   1.000
_cell.angle_alpha   90.00
_cell.angle_beta   90.00
_cell.angle_gamma   90.00
#
_symmetry.space_group_name_H-M   'P 1'
#
loop_
_entity.id
_entity.type
_entity.pdbx_description
1 polymer ?
#
loop_
_entity_poly.entity_id
_entity_poly.type
_entity_poly.pdbx_seq_one_letter_code
_entity_poly.pdbx_strand_id
1 'polypeptide(L)'
;MVDFTALQTTLLTDLSSELPAALRLQRLVVGVRDAFACSAVVLLRLDGDSLRPQAATGLVHEVLGRSFTMGKHPRLAQIMASREPVQFAADCELPDPYDGLLQDSPDAPLPVHDCLGMSLFLDGRLWGAVTLDALEPDHFDAQTLTSLRACALYIESVLRVCRLEHDLRSLRLSRPEGVAGESDAPSSILGSSAVLRQLLDELGVVADSELPVLLQGETGVGKELFARWLHRHSPRSDKPLVYVNCAALPETLAESELFGHVKGAFSGAGQDRPGRFETANGGTLFLDEIGELPLSIQAKLLRALQNGEIQRLGTDEPRHVDVRVIAATNRKLWEEVRA
;
A
#
# COMPACT_ATOMS: atom_id res chain seq x y z
N MET A 1 10.85 -35.00 -10.86
CA MET A 1 10.85 -33.59 -11.30
C MET A 1 9.61 -32.96 -10.72
N VAL A 2 9.76 -31.94 -9.89
CA VAL A 2 8.62 -31.25 -9.26
C VAL A 2 7.77 -30.58 -10.34
N ASP A 3 6.46 -30.84 -10.35
CA ASP A 3 5.53 -30.18 -11.27
C ASP A 3 5.13 -28.81 -10.72
N PHE A 4 5.60 -27.75 -11.37
CA PHE A 4 5.28 -26.37 -10.99
C PHE A 4 4.04 -25.82 -11.69
N THR A 5 3.34 -26.58 -12.53
CA THR A 5 2.25 -26.05 -13.38
C THR A 5 1.12 -25.44 -12.54
N ALA A 6 0.70 -26.12 -11.47
CA ALA A 6 -0.33 -25.63 -10.55
C ALA A 6 0.12 -24.38 -9.77
N LEU A 7 1.38 -24.38 -9.31
CA LEU A 7 2.00 -23.23 -8.66
C LEU A 7 2.05 -22.03 -9.63
N GLN A 8 2.60 -22.21 -10.82
CA GLN A 8 2.71 -21.17 -11.84
C GLN A 8 1.35 -20.57 -12.22
N THR A 9 0.33 -21.42 -12.41
CA THR A 9 -1.03 -20.95 -12.75
C THR A 9 -1.60 -20.07 -11.63
N THR A 10 -1.44 -20.51 -10.38
CA THR A 10 -1.88 -19.74 -9.20
C THR A 10 -1.12 -18.43 -9.08
N LEU A 11 0.21 -18.46 -9.25
CA LEU A 11 1.07 -17.29 -9.18
C LEU A 11 0.73 -16.26 -10.26
N LEU A 12 0.55 -16.70 -11.51
CA LEU A 12 0.18 -15.80 -12.60
C LEU A 12 -1.19 -15.16 -12.36
N THR A 13 -2.15 -15.92 -11.82
CA THR A 13 -3.46 -15.39 -11.44
C THR A 13 -3.33 -14.32 -10.35
N ASP A 14 -2.54 -14.60 -9.31
CA ASP A 14 -2.37 -13.71 -8.16
C ASP A 14 -1.52 -12.47 -8.46
N LEU A 15 -0.63 -12.55 -9.44
CA LEU A 15 0.15 -11.40 -9.93
C LEU A 15 -0.65 -10.54 -10.91
N SER A 16 -1.66 -11.11 -11.57
CA SER A 16 -2.55 -10.38 -12.48
C SER A 16 -3.74 -9.69 -11.79
N SER A 17 -3.87 -9.86 -10.47
CA SER A 17 -4.98 -9.35 -9.68
C SER A 17 -4.52 -8.47 -8.52
N GLU A 18 -5.37 -7.51 -8.12
CA GLU A 18 -5.12 -6.69 -6.93
C GLU A 18 -5.37 -7.52 -5.66
N LEU A 19 -4.30 -8.03 -5.07
CA LEU A 19 -4.33 -8.81 -3.84
C LEU A 19 -3.44 -8.17 -2.76
N PRO A 20 -3.84 -8.19 -1.47
CA PRO A 20 -2.96 -7.80 -0.38
C PRO A 20 -1.69 -8.66 -0.36
N ALA A 21 -0.53 -8.02 -0.16
CA ALA A 21 0.77 -8.71 -0.18
C ALA A 21 0.82 -9.90 0.80
N ALA A 22 0.28 -9.74 2.01
CA ALA A 22 0.23 -10.84 2.99
C ALA A 22 -0.56 -12.06 2.48
N LEU A 23 -1.69 -11.84 1.81
CA LEU A 23 -2.50 -12.93 1.24
C LEU A 23 -1.77 -13.59 0.06
N ARG A 24 -1.12 -12.79 -0.80
CA ARG A 24 -0.33 -13.30 -1.92
C ARG A 24 0.84 -14.18 -1.44
N LEU A 25 1.58 -13.73 -0.42
CA LEU A 25 2.67 -14.51 0.16
C LEU A 25 2.17 -15.78 0.87
N GLN A 26 1.00 -15.71 1.53
CA GLN A 26 0.39 -16.89 2.14
C GLN A 26 0.00 -17.95 1.10
N ARG A 27 -0.60 -17.53 -0.02
CA ARG A 27 -0.95 -18.46 -1.11
C ARG A 27 0.28 -19.02 -1.82
N LEU A 28 1.34 -18.21 -1.93
CA LEU A 28 2.65 -18.67 -2.44
C LEU A 28 3.21 -19.81 -1.58
N VAL A 29 3.32 -19.64 -0.24
CA VAL A 29 3.90 -20.70 0.61
C VAL A 29 3.05 -21.97 0.63
N VAL A 30 1.72 -21.86 0.52
CA VAL A 30 0.83 -23.03 0.34
C VAL A 30 1.13 -23.75 -0.98
N GLY A 31 1.23 -23.01 -2.09
CA GLY A 31 1.56 -23.60 -3.39
C GLY A 31 2.95 -24.24 -3.42
N VAL A 32 3.94 -23.64 -2.75
CA VAL A 32 5.29 -24.22 -2.60
C VAL A 32 5.21 -25.52 -1.78
N ARG A 33 4.50 -25.51 -0.65
CA ARG A 33 4.32 -26.71 0.17
C ARG A 33 3.75 -27.87 -0.65
N ASP A 34 2.67 -27.60 -1.38
CA ASP A 34 1.98 -28.60 -2.17
C ASP A 34 2.85 -29.10 -3.35
N ALA A 35 3.63 -28.22 -3.98
CA ALA A 35 4.54 -28.59 -5.07
C ALA A 35 5.69 -29.49 -4.59
N PHE A 36 6.26 -29.20 -3.42
CA PHE A 36 7.37 -29.98 -2.84
C PHE A 36 6.92 -31.14 -1.94
N ALA A 37 5.60 -31.33 -1.78
CA ALA A 37 5.00 -32.33 -0.91
C ALA A 37 5.63 -32.37 0.50
N CYS A 38 5.94 -31.20 1.06
CA CYS A 38 6.59 -31.06 2.36
C CYS A 38 5.59 -30.70 3.45
N SER A 39 5.99 -30.85 4.72
CA SER A 39 5.11 -30.66 5.87
C SER A 39 4.94 -29.18 6.21
N ALA A 40 6.02 -28.39 6.12
CA ALA A 40 5.98 -26.96 6.41
C ALA A 40 6.82 -26.14 5.43
N VAL A 41 6.39 -24.89 5.20
CA VAL A 41 7.14 -23.89 4.43
C VAL A 41 7.06 -22.55 5.14
N VAL A 42 8.21 -21.90 5.31
CA VAL A 42 8.30 -20.56 5.92
C VAL A 42 9.07 -19.62 5.01
N LEU A 43 8.49 -18.45 4.78
CA LEU A 43 9.14 -17.36 4.08
C LEU A 43 9.61 -16.31 5.08
N LEU A 44 10.91 -16.09 5.16
CA LEU A 44 11.56 -15.24 6.15
C LEU A 44 12.17 -14.01 5.47
N ARG A 45 11.92 -12.82 6.02
CA ARG A 45 12.58 -11.58 5.61
C ARG A 45 13.71 -11.24 6.58
N LEU A 46 14.85 -10.82 6.05
CA LEU A 46 15.94 -10.27 6.85
C LEU A 46 15.61 -8.84 7.32
N ASP A 47 15.75 -8.61 8.62
CA ASP A 47 15.55 -7.31 9.29
C ASP A 47 16.68 -7.09 10.29
N GLY A 48 17.73 -6.38 9.85
CA GLY A 48 18.99 -6.28 10.59
C GLY A 48 19.69 -7.64 10.70
N ASP A 49 19.88 -8.12 11.93
CA ASP A 49 20.50 -9.43 12.24
C ASP A 49 19.47 -10.52 12.58
N SER A 50 18.19 -10.26 12.28
CA SER A 50 17.09 -11.19 12.59
C SER A 50 16.25 -11.50 11.36
N LEU A 51 15.77 -12.74 11.29
CA LEU A 51 14.81 -13.20 10.30
C LEU A 51 13.40 -13.15 10.87
N ARG A 52 12.48 -12.55 10.12
CA ARG A 52 11.06 -12.39 10.49
C ARG A 52 10.17 -13.12 9.48
N PRO A 53 9.32 -14.06 9.92
CA PRO A 53 8.36 -14.70 9.04
C PRO A 53 7.42 -13.69 8.39
N GLN A 54 7.24 -13.82 7.08
CA GLN A 54 6.29 -13.06 6.28
C GLN A 54 5.06 -13.89 5.91
N ALA A 55 5.25 -15.19 5.75
CA ALA A 55 4.21 -16.18 5.50
C ALA A 55 4.70 -17.55 5.98
N ALA A 56 3.78 -18.40 6.44
CA ALA A 56 4.09 -19.74 6.90
C ALA A 56 2.90 -20.68 6.67
N THR A 57 3.19 -21.95 6.40
CA THR A 57 2.20 -23.03 6.34
C THR A 57 2.79 -24.29 6.97
N GLY A 58 1.96 -25.14 7.58
CA GLY A 58 2.41 -26.35 8.29
C GLY A 58 2.94 -26.13 9.71
N LEU A 59 3.01 -24.88 10.19
CA LEU A 59 3.43 -24.51 11.54
C LEU A 59 2.32 -23.78 12.32
N VAL A 60 2.37 -23.81 13.65
CA VAL A 60 1.41 -23.12 14.51
C VAL A 60 1.36 -21.63 14.18
N HIS A 61 0.19 -21.01 14.32
CA HIS A 61 -0.03 -19.63 13.87
C HIS A 61 0.90 -18.61 14.57
N GLU A 62 1.40 -18.94 15.76
CA GLU A 62 2.33 -18.11 16.54
C GLU A 62 3.68 -17.85 15.83
N VAL A 63 4.05 -18.66 14.84
CA VAL A 63 5.32 -18.47 14.11
C VAL A 63 5.39 -17.10 13.46
N LEU A 64 4.29 -16.55 12.94
CA LEU A 64 4.28 -15.23 12.28
C LEU A 64 4.66 -14.06 13.21
N GLY A 65 4.54 -14.23 14.53
CA GLY A 65 4.93 -13.22 15.52
C GLY A 65 6.39 -13.34 16.00
N ARG A 66 7.13 -14.37 15.60
CA ARG A 66 8.48 -14.64 16.11
C ARG A 66 9.56 -13.88 15.33
N SER A 67 10.72 -13.73 15.97
CA SER A 67 11.93 -13.19 15.35
C SER A 67 13.11 -14.10 15.66
N PHE A 68 13.80 -14.55 14.61
CA PHE A 68 14.90 -15.50 14.69
C PHE A 68 16.23 -14.78 14.50
N THR A 69 16.99 -14.57 15.58
CA THR A 69 18.31 -13.92 15.50
C THR A 69 19.36 -14.88 14.95
N MET A 70 20.13 -14.45 13.96
CA MET A 70 21.10 -15.30 13.24
C MET A 70 22.10 -15.98 14.19
N GLY A 71 22.60 -15.27 15.20
CA GLY A 71 23.54 -15.81 16.18
C GLY A 71 22.98 -16.93 17.08
N LYS A 72 21.66 -17.13 17.13
CA LYS A 72 20.99 -18.19 17.91
C LYS A 72 20.47 -19.34 17.06
N HIS A 73 20.47 -19.20 15.73
CA HIS A 73 19.89 -20.17 14.80
C HIS A 73 20.90 -20.55 13.71
N PRO A 74 21.78 -21.54 13.97
CA PRO A 74 22.88 -21.88 13.08
C PRO A 74 22.42 -22.45 11.72
N ARG A 75 21.29 -23.18 11.66
CA ARG A 75 20.71 -23.65 10.38
C ARG A 75 20.35 -22.47 9.47
N LEU A 76 19.64 -21.48 10.01
CA LEU A 76 19.31 -20.25 9.29
C LEU A 76 20.56 -19.45 8.91
N ALA A 77 21.56 -19.41 9.80
CA ALA A 77 22.85 -18.77 9.52
C ALA A 77 23.55 -19.38 8.30
N GLN A 78 23.57 -20.70 8.18
CA GLN A 78 24.17 -21.39 7.05
C GLN A 78 23.38 -21.21 5.76
N ILE A 79 22.04 -21.24 5.81
CA ILE A 79 21.19 -20.96 4.64
C ILE A 79 21.48 -19.56 4.08
N MET A 80 21.54 -18.55 4.95
CA MET A 80 21.79 -17.16 4.54
C MET A 80 23.21 -16.91 4.02
N ALA A 81 24.19 -17.73 4.44
CA ALA A 81 25.58 -17.63 3.97
C ALA A 81 25.80 -18.26 2.59
N SER A 82 24.88 -19.12 2.14
CA SER A 82 24.92 -19.79 0.85
C SER A 82 24.00 -19.12 -0.17
N ARG A 83 24.37 -19.12 -1.45
CA ARG A 83 23.44 -18.83 -2.57
C ARG A 83 22.79 -20.08 -3.14
N GLU A 84 23.23 -21.23 -2.67
CA GLU A 84 22.76 -22.54 -3.08
C GLU A 84 21.83 -23.13 -2.03
N PRO A 85 20.88 -23.99 -2.43
CA PRO A 85 20.06 -24.74 -1.49
C PRO A 85 20.94 -25.48 -0.48
N VAL A 86 20.61 -25.36 0.79
CA VAL A 86 21.28 -26.02 1.90
C VAL A 86 20.30 -27.01 2.50
N GLN A 87 20.66 -28.29 2.49
CA GLN A 87 19.90 -29.36 3.13
C GLN A 87 20.56 -29.73 4.46
N PHE A 88 19.74 -29.91 5.49
CA PHE A 88 20.12 -30.49 6.76
C PHE A 88 19.38 -31.82 6.91
N ALA A 89 20.15 -32.89 6.94
CA ALA A 89 19.62 -34.22 7.20
C ALA A 89 18.90 -34.26 8.55
N ALA A 90 18.03 -35.24 8.70
CA ALA A 90 17.13 -35.30 9.84
C ALA A 90 17.80 -35.65 11.18
N ASP A 91 19.03 -36.16 11.14
CA ASP A 91 19.92 -36.39 12.27
C ASP A 91 20.89 -35.22 12.54
N CYS A 92 20.72 -34.08 11.86
CA CYS A 92 21.59 -32.92 12.00
C CYS A 92 21.60 -32.39 13.45
N GLU A 93 22.79 -32.37 14.06
CA GLU A 93 23.03 -31.94 15.45
C GLU A 93 22.74 -30.45 15.69
N LEU A 94 22.57 -29.64 14.64
CA LEU A 94 22.25 -28.24 14.78
C LEU A 94 20.79 -28.06 15.23
N PRO A 95 20.52 -27.18 16.22
CA PRO A 95 19.17 -26.95 16.72
C PRO A 95 18.25 -26.44 15.61
N ASP A 96 17.02 -26.96 15.59
CA ASP A 96 16.01 -26.57 14.62
C ASP A 96 15.35 -25.23 15.02
N PRO A 97 15.18 -24.27 14.09
CA PRO A 97 14.50 -23.01 14.40
C PRO A 97 13.01 -23.17 14.77
N TYR A 98 12.37 -24.29 14.41
CA TYR A 98 10.93 -24.52 14.56
C TYR A 98 10.57 -25.59 15.59
N ASP A 99 11.52 -26.04 16.41
CA ASP A 99 11.26 -26.98 17.51
C ASP A 99 10.09 -26.49 18.40
N GLY A 100 9.09 -27.36 18.57
CA GLY A 100 7.86 -27.07 19.33
C GLY A 100 6.83 -26.18 18.62
N LEU A 101 6.94 -25.99 17.29
CA LEU A 101 6.04 -25.13 16.49
C LEU A 101 5.26 -25.85 15.39
N LEU A 102 5.28 -27.18 15.35
CA LEU A 102 4.53 -27.94 14.36
C LEU A 102 3.06 -28.09 14.78
N GLN A 103 2.14 -27.90 13.84
CA GLN A 103 0.69 -27.96 14.12
C GLN A 103 0.23 -29.32 14.65
N ASP A 104 0.89 -30.40 14.22
CA ASP A 104 0.46 -31.77 14.50
C ASP A 104 1.08 -32.35 15.79
N SER A 105 1.98 -31.64 16.48
CA SER A 105 2.62 -32.10 17.74
C SER A 105 3.26 -30.95 18.54
N PRO A 106 2.49 -30.19 19.33
CA PRO A 106 2.99 -28.99 20.03
C PRO A 106 3.87 -29.26 21.27
N ASP A 107 3.93 -30.49 21.81
CA ASP A 107 4.55 -30.78 23.13
C ASP A 107 5.52 -31.99 23.16
N ALA A 108 5.96 -32.49 22.01
CA ALA A 108 6.98 -33.55 21.95
C ALA A 108 8.24 -33.02 21.24
N PRO A 109 9.47 -33.29 21.74
CA PRO A 109 10.66 -33.13 20.91
C PRO A 109 10.50 -34.10 19.75
N LEU A 110 10.17 -33.57 18.57
CA LEU A 110 9.98 -34.42 17.41
C LEU A 110 11.34 -34.90 16.92
N PRO A 111 11.55 -36.22 16.84
CA PRO A 111 12.76 -36.77 16.27
C PRO A 111 12.61 -36.67 14.74
N VAL A 112 13.64 -36.17 14.05
CA VAL A 112 13.85 -36.35 12.61
C VAL A 112 13.05 -35.37 11.72
N HIS A 113 13.67 -34.22 11.37
CA HIS A 113 13.19 -33.32 10.31
C HIS A 113 14.26 -33.11 9.25
N ASP A 114 13.99 -33.56 8.03
CA ASP A 114 14.78 -33.16 6.86
C ASP A 114 14.40 -31.72 6.53
N CYS A 115 15.38 -30.81 6.61
CA CYS A 115 15.18 -29.38 6.46
C CYS A 115 15.94 -28.90 5.22
N LEU A 116 15.26 -28.15 4.36
CA LEU A 116 15.84 -27.58 3.15
C LEU A 116 15.58 -26.08 3.13
N GLY A 117 16.64 -25.29 2.91
CA GLY A 117 16.51 -23.85 2.84
C GLY A 117 17.29 -23.23 1.70
N MET A 118 16.85 -22.05 1.26
CA MET A 118 17.55 -21.26 0.27
C MET A 118 17.43 -19.78 0.59
N SER A 119 18.54 -19.05 0.46
CA SER A 119 18.53 -17.59 0.56
C SER A 119 17.90 -16.98 -0.70
N LEU A 120 17.22 -15.85 -0.51
CA LEU A 120 16.47 -15.15 -1.56
C LEU A 120 17.07 -13.77 -1.77
N PHE A 121 17.12 -13.34 -3.03
CA PHE A 121 17.72 -12.07 -3.43
C PHE A 121 16.73 -11.19 -4.20
N LEU A 122 16.73 -9.90 -3.89
CA LEU A 122 16.05 -8.89 -4.71
C LEU A 122 17.08 -7.89 -5.22
N ASP A 123 17.12 -7.68 -6.53
CA ASP A 123 18.08 -6.79 -7.19
C ASP A 123 19.54 -7.08 -6.78
N GLY A 124 19.88 -8.35 -6.60
CA GLY A 124 21.20 -8.82 -6.18
C GLY A 124 21.53 -8.64 -4.69
N ARG A 125 20.61 -8.09 -3.89
CA ARG A 125 20.76 -7.94 -2.44
C ARG A 125 20.04 -9.06 -1.71
N LEU A 126 20.68 -9.58 -0.67
CA LEU A 126 20.09 -10.59 0.21
C LEU A 126 18.82 -10.04 0.86
N TRP A 127 17.69 -10.67 0.57
CA TRP A 127 16.37 -10.27 1.07
C TRP A 127 15.95 -11.08 2.29
N GLY A 128 16.28 -12.36 2.32
CA GLY A 128 15.83 -13.29 3.35
C GLY A 128 16.05 -14.74 2.92
N ALA A 129 15.18 -15.64 3.37
CA ALA A 129 15.25 -17.05 3.05
C ALA A 129 13.85 -17.68 2.92
N VAL A 130 13.79 -18.80 2.21
CA VAL A 130 12.69 -19.77 2.29
C VAL A 130 13.21 -21.04 2.95
N THR A 131 12.41 -21.63 3.84
CA THR A 131 12.68 -22.94 4.44
C THR A 131 11.52 -23.88 4.17
N LEU A 132 11.84 -25.15 3.99
CA LEU A 132 10.94 -26.26 3.78
C LEU A 132 11.32 -27.36 4.78
N ASP A 133 10.36 -27.90 5.50
CA ASP A 133 10.57 -28.98 6.45
C ASP A 133 9.69 -30.18 6.11
N ALA A 134 10.26 -31.37 6.21
CA ALA A 134 9.56 -32.63 6.06
C ALA A 134 9.70 -33.47 7.34
N LEU A 135 8.62 -34.17 7.69
CA LEU A 135 8.59 -35.14 8.80
C LEU A 135 9.26 -36.47 8.43
N GLU A 136 9.43 -36.75 7.14
CA GLU A 136 10.05 -37.97 6.65
C GLU A 136 11.56 -37.75 6.42
N PRO A 137 12.44 -38.64 6.91
CA PRO A 137 13.86 -38.59 6.59
C PRO A 137 14.10 -38.83 5.09
N ASP A 138 15.16 -38.22 4.55
CA ASP A 138 15.58 -38.33 3.15
C ASP A 138 14.50 -37.92 2.13
N HIS A 139 13.58 -37.03 2.54
CA HIS A 139 12.53 -36.50 1.66
C HIS A 139 13.10 -35.59 0.56
N PHE A 140 14.20 -34.90 0.85
CA PHE A 140 14.85 -34.01 -0.10
C PHE A 140 16.06 -34.68 -0.77
N ASP A 141 16.03 -34.78 -2.10
CA ASP A 141 17.10 -35.32 -2.92
C ASP A 141 17.77 -34.24 -3.80
N ALA A 142 18.80 -34.63 -4.55
CA ALA A 142 19.52 -33.72 -5.46
C ALA A 142 18.60 -33.07 -6.54
N GLN A 143 17.53 -33.76 -6.94
CA GLN A 143 16.55 -33.21 -7.88
C GLN A 143 15.68 -32.14 -7.21
N THR A 144 15.35 -32.31 -5.93
CA THR A 144 14.63 -31.33 -5.11
C THR A 144 15.47 -30.07 -4.91
N LEU A 145 16.77 -30.17 -4.65
CA LEU A 145 17.66 -28.99 -4.60
C LEU A 145 17.64 -28.21 -5.91
N THR A 146 17.71 -28.91 -7.05
CA THR A 146 17.65 -28.28 -8.39
C THR A 146 16.28 -27.61 -8.62
N SER A 147 15.21 -28.24 -8.15
CA SER A 147 13.85 -27.71 -8.25
C SER A 147 13.66 -26.47 -7.35
N LEU A 148 14.25 -26.45 -6.15
CA LEU A 148 14.20 -25.31 -5.23
C LEU A 148 14.94 -24.09 -5.81
N ARG A 149 16.09 -24.29 -6.47
CA ARG A 149 16.78 -23.21 -7.21
C ARG A 149 15.86 -22.54 -8.24
N ALA A 150 15.13 -23.35 -9.02
CA ALA A 150 14.18 -22.82 -9.99
C ALA A 150 12.99 -22.12 -9.30
N CYS A 151 12.49 -22.71 -8.20
CA CYS A 151 11.38 -22.15 -7.44
C CYS A 151 11.73 -20.81 -6.78
N ALA A 152 12.97 -20.65 -6.31
CA ALA A 152 13.45 -19.40 -5.73
C ALA A 152 13.27 -18.21 -6.68
N LEU A 153 13.47 -18.39 -8.00
CA LEU A 153 13.24 -17.34 -8.99
C LEU A 153 11.76 -16.92 -9.06
N TYR A 154 10.82 -17.84 -8.89
CA TYR A 154 9.39 -17.51 -8.81
C TYR A 154 9.08 -16.75 -7.52
N ILE A 155 9.62 -17.21 -6.39
CA ILE A 155 9.45 -16.53 -5.09
C ILE A 155 10.01 -15.11 -5.16
N GLU A 156 11.23 -14.93 -5.65
CA GLU A 156 11.88 -13.63 -5.84
C GLU A 156 11.06 -12.71 -6.77
N SER A 157 10.48 -13.26 -7.84
CA SER A 157 9.61 -12.50 -8.75
C SER A 157 8.36 -11.97 -8.04
N VAL A 158 7.71 -12.80 -7.22
CA VAL A 158 6.54 -12.38 -6.41
C VAL A 158 6.94 -11.33 -5.39
N LEU A 159 8.06 -11.55 -4.68
CA LEU A 159 8.60 -10.62 -3.71
C LEU A 159 8.92 -9.26 -4.35
N ARG A 160 9.47 -9.26 -5.55
CA ARG A 160 9.75 -8.05 -6.33
C ARG A 160 8.46 -7.31 -6.68
N VAL A 161 7.42 -8.00 -7.13
CA VAL A 161 6.11 -7.38 -7.41
C VAL A 161 5.49 -6.80 -6.14
N CYS A 162 5.48 -7.55 -5.03
CA CYS A 162 4.98 -7.04 -3.75
C CYS A 162 5.73 -5.80 -3.28
N ARG A 163 7.07 -5.76 -3.46
CA ARG A 163 7.89 -4.59 -3.14
C ARG A 163 7.55 -3.42 -4.05
N LEU A 164 7.47 -3.62 -5.37
CA LEU A 164 7.13 -2.57 -6.32
C LEU A 164 5.74 -1.99 -6.08
N GLU A 165 4.75 -2.83 -5.76
CA GLU A 165 3.40 -2.36 -5.39
C GLU A 165 3.43 -1.56 -4.08
N HIS A 166 4.21 -1.99 -3.08
CA HIS A 166 4.38 -1.25 -1.85
C HIS A 166 5.10 0.09 -2.09
N ASP A 167 6.16 0.10 -2.90
CA ASP A 167 6.90 1.30 -3.27
C ASP A 167 6.00 2.25 -4.06
N LEU A 168 5.18 1.76 -4.99
CA LEU A 168 4.18 2.58 -5.70
C LEU A 168 3.12 3.14 -4.77
N ARG A 169 2.57 2.32 -3.85
CA ARG A 169 1.61 2.79 -2.84
C ARG A 169 2.24 3.82 -1.91
N SER A 170 3.46 3.56 -1.43
CA SER A 170 4.18 4.48 -0.56
C SER A 170 4.56 5.76 -1.29
N LEU A 171 4.98 5.72 -2.56
CA LEU A 171 5.23 6.91 -3.38
C LEU A 171 3.94 7.70 -3.64
N ARG A 172 2.80 7.04 -3.87
CA ARG A 172 1.49 7.70 -3.95
C ARG A 172 1.09 8.38 -2.64
N LEU A 173 1.49 7.81 -1.49
CA LEU A 173 1.21 8.37 -0.16
C LEU A 173 2.26 9.39 0.33
N SER A 174 3.50 9.28 -0.15
CA SER A 174 4.67 10.08 0.27
C SER A 174 4.95 11.24 -0.67
N ARG A 175 4.36 11.25 -1.87
CA ARG A 175 4.30 12.45 -2.68
C ARG A 175 3.48 13.47 -1.88
N PRO A 176 4.07 14.56 -1.37
CA PRO A 176 3.25 15.71 -1.06
C PRO A 176 2.57 16.08 -2.38
N GLU A 177 1.30 16.42 -2.37
CA GLU A 177 0.55 16.83 -3.57
C GLU A 177 1.10 18.09 -4.27
N GLY A 178 2.34 18.51 -3.95
CA GLY A 178 3.11 19.52 -4.64
C GLY A 178 4.37 18.92 -5.27
N VAL A 179 4.55 19.29 -6.54
CA VAL A 179 5.81 19.34 -7.30
C VAL A 179 6.07 18.20 -8.31
N ALA A 180 6.10 18.67 -9.56
CA ALA A 180 6.75 18.21 -10.79
C ALA A 180 6.22 16.98 -11.55
N GLY A 181 5.68 17.27 -12.74
CA GLY A 181 6.47 17.08 -13.96
C GLY A 181 6.41 15.70 -14.62
N GLU A 182 5.69 15.66 -15.73
CA GLU A 182 5.84 14.74 -16.88
C GLU A 182 5.48 13.24 -16.71
N SER A 183 4.32 12.91 -17.30
CA SER A 183 4.12 11.80 -18.25
C SER A 183 4.36 10.35 -17.77
N ASP A 184 3.33 9.67 -17.24
CA ASP A 184 2.56 8.67 -18.02
C ASP A 184 1.39 8.04 -17.22
N ALA A 185 0.19 8.13 -17.81
CA ALA A 185 -1.13 7.46 -17.64
C ALA A 185 -1.59 6.76 -16.32
N PRO A 186 -2.91 6.84 -15.96
CA PRO A 186 -4.08 7.09 -16.82
C PRO A 186 -4.86 8.34 -16.38
N SER A 187 -4.81 9.44 -17.13
CA SER A 187 -5.47 10.69 -16.73
C SER A 187 -6.20 11.44 -17.84
N SER A 188 -6.42 10.79 -18.98
CA SER A 188 -7.28 11.33 -20.04
C SER A 188 -8.72 10.85 -19.83
N ILE A 189 -9.66 11.78 -19.98
CA ILE A 189 -11.08 11.45 -20.06
C ILE A 189 -11.28 10.67 -21.37
N LEU A 190 -11.66 9.40 -21.27
CA LEU A 190 -11.89 8.53 -22.42
C LEU A 190 -13.37 8.56 -22.80
N GLY A 191 -13.66 8.85 -24.06
CA GLY A 191 -15.02 8.83 -24.59
C GLY A 191 -15.23 9.86 -25.70
N SER A 192 -16.20 9.58 -26.57
CA SER A 192 -16.48 10.41 -27.75
C SER A 192 -17.96 10.72 -27.93
N SER A 193 -18.79 10.54 -26.89
CA SER A 193 -20.21 10.83 -26.94
C SER A 193 -20.46 12.33 -27.08
N ALA A 194 -21.58 12.71 -27.71
CA ALA A 194 -21.94 14.12 -27.89
C ALA A 194 -22.07 14.87 -26.55
N VAL A 195 -22.69 14.21 -25.55
CA VAL A 195 -22.86 14.76 -24.19
C VAL A 195 -21.51 15.03 -23.52
N LEU A 196 -20.56 14.12 -23.65
CA LEU A 196 -19.22 14.30 -23.07
C LEU A 196 -18.45 15.43 -23.74
N ARG A 197 -18.55 15.56 -25.08
CA ARG A 197 -17.92 16.67 -25.80
C ARG A 197 -18.49 18.02 -25.36
N GLN A 198 -19.82 18.12 -25.27
CA GLN A 198 -20.47 19.33 -24.78
C GLN A 198 -20.02 19.68 -23.35
N LEU A 199 -19.93 18.68 -22.46
CA LEU A 199 -19.41 18.89 -21.10
C LEU A 199 -17.96 19.39 -21.11
N LEU A 200 -17.10 18.85 -21.96
CA LEU A 200 -15.71 19.31 -22.10
C LEU A 200 -15.62 20.73 -22.66
N ASP A 201 -16.49 21.10 -23.59
CA ASP A 201 -16.58 22.46 -24.13
C ASP A 201 -17.01 23.44 -23.03
N GLU A 202 -18.02 23.09 -22.22
CA GLU A 202 -18.47 23.87 -21.07
C GLU A 202 -17.36 24.01 -20.01
N LEU A 203 -16.65 22.92 -19.71
CA LEU A 203 -15.50 22.96 -18.82
C LEU A 203 -14.38 23.85 -19.36
N GLY A 204 -14.16 23.87 -20.67
CA GLY A 204 -13.17 24.74 -21.32
C GLY A 204 -13.44 26.21 -21.10
N VAL A 205 -14.70 26.64 -21.18
CA VAL A 205 -15.09 28.02 -20.89
C VAL A 205 -14.78 28.40 -19.44
N VAL A 206 -14.98 27.47 -18.50
CA VAL A 206 -14.75 27.72 -17.07
C VAL A 206 -13.27 27.56 -16.68
N ALA A 207 -12.47 26.82 -17.46
CA ALA A 207 -11.08 26.52 -17.14
C ALA A 207 -10.21 27.78 -17.03
N ASP A 208 -10.42 28.75 -17.92
CA ASP A 208 -9.73 30.06 -17.94
C ASP A 208 -10.17 31.01 -16.81
N SER A 209 -11.21 30.67 -16.04
CA SER A 209 -11.70 31.49 -14.93
C SER A 209 -11.14 31.04 -13.58
N GLU A 210 -11.12 31.97 -12.62
CA GLU A 210 -10.78 31.71 -11.21
C GLU A 210 -12.00 31.30 -10.38
N LEU A 211 -13.16 31.09 -11.01
CA LEU A 211 -14.40 30.80 -10.31
C LEU A 211 -14.35 29.41 -9.65
N PRO A 212 -14.98 29.27 -8.46
CA PRO A 212 -15.24 27.97 -7.88
C PRO A 212 -16.11 27.11 -8.79
N VAL A 213 -15.80 25.82 -8.91
CA VAL A 213 -16.55 24.88 -9.75
C VAL A 213 -17.17 23.79 -8.89
N LEU A 214 -18.43 23.45 -9.13
CA LEU A 214 -19.11 22.32 -8.50
C LEU A 214 -19.39 21.21 -9.53
N LEU A 215 -18.80 20.04 -9.33
CA LEU A 215 -19.01 18.85 -10.13
C LEU A 215 -20.09 17.97 -9.48
N GLN A 216 -21.20 17.79 -10.18
CA GLN A 216 -22.31 16.95 -9.72
C GLN A 216 -22.38 15.68 -10.54
N GLY A 217 -22.66 14.56 -9.88
CA GLY A 217 -22.83 13.27 -10.53
C GLY A 217 -22.72 12.13 -9.55
N GLU A 218 -23.10 10.94 -9.96
CA GLU A 218 -23.09 9.75 -9.11
C GLU A 218 -21.68 9.39 -8.59
N THR A 219 -21.60 8.59 -7.53
CA THR A 219 -20.32 8.09 -7.03
C THR A 219 -19.68 7.16 -8.06
N GLY A 220 -18.37 7.29 -8.29
CA GLY A 220 -17.63 6.41 -9.22
C GLY A 220 -17.66 6.83 -10.69
N VAL A 221 -18.35 7.91 -11.09
CA VAL A 221 -18.36 8.40 -12.50
C VAL A 221 -17.08 9.12 -12.93
N GLY A 222 -16.05 9.14 -12.07
CA GLY A 222 -14.76 9.76 -12.39
C GLY A 222 -14.74 11.29 -12.30
N LYS A 223 -15.52 11.91 -11.40
CA LYS A 223 -15.53 13.37 -11.15
C LYS A 223 -14.11 13.96 -10.97
N GLU A 224 -13.23 13.19 -10.34
CA GLU A 224 -11.82 13.53 -10.15
C GLU A 224 -11.06 13.79 -11.47
N LEU A 225 -11.42 13.09 -12.55
CA LEU A 225 -10.81 13.29 -13.88
C LEU A 225 -11.17 14.67 -14.45
N PHE A 226 -12.39 15.14 -14.23
CA PHE A 226 -12.84 16.46 -14.65
C PHE A 226 -12.20 17.58 -13.83
N ALA A 227 -11.99 17.37 -12.53
CA ALA A 227 -11.25 18.32 -11.69
C ALA A 227 -9.77 18.46 -12.14
N ARG A 228 -9.11 17.34 -12.45
CA ARG A 228 -7.77 17.35 -13.06
C ARG A 228 -7.74 18.10 -14.38
N TRP A 229 -8.73 17.83 -15.23
CA TRP A 229 -8.84 18.45 -16.53
C TRP A 229 -8.97 19.98 -16.38
N LEU A 230 -9.86 20.45 -15.50
CA LEU A 230 -10.02 21.88 -15.22
C LEU A 230 -8.73 22.53 -14.74
N HIS A 231 -8.05 21.94 -13.78
CA HIS A 231 -6.80 22.48 -13.26
C HIS A 231 -5.72 22.59 -14.36
N ARG A 232 -5.55 21.54 -15.17
CA ARG A 232 -4.57 21.51 -16.26
C ARG A 232 -4.83 22.54 -17.36
N HIS A 233 -6.10 22.88 -17.60
CA HIS A 233 -6.49 23.87 -18.61
C HIS A 233 -6.71 25.26 -18.00
N SER A 234 -6.26 25.49 -16.76
CA SER A 234 -6.37 26.76 -16.08
C SER A 234 -5.06 27.56 -16.08
N PRO A 235 -5.09 28.87 -15.76
CA PRO A 235 -3.89 29.66 -15.52
C PRO A 235 -2.99 29.13 -14.39
N ARG A 236 -3.51 28.22 -13.55
CA ARG A 236 -2.83 27.58 -12.42
C ARG A 236 -2.31 26.18 -12.74
N SER A 237 -2.22 25.78 -14.00
CA SER A 237 -1.80 24.43 -14.42
C SER A 237 -0.42 24.00 -13.90
N ASP A 238 0.50 24.96 -13.70
CA ASP A 238 1.85 24.73 -13.15
C ASP A 238 1.90 24.83 -11.60
N LYS A 239 0.75 25.04 -10.96
CA LYS A 239 0.62 25.23 -9.51
C LYS A 239 0.10 23.95 -8.84
N PRO A 240 0.16 23.81 -7.50
CA PRO A 240 -0.29 22.59 -6.85
C PRO A 240 -1.81 22.36 -7.04
N LEU A 241 -2.18 21.09 -7.23
CA LEU A 241 -3.54 20.59 -7.13
C LEU A 241 -3.63 19.67 -5.91
N VAL A 242 -4.29 20.12 -4.87
CA VAL A 242 -4.40 19.43 -3.57
C VAL A 242 -5.75 18.73 -3.48
N TYR A 243 -5.78 17.45 -3.13
CA TYR A 243 -7.02 16.68 -2.99
C TYR A 243 -7.41 16.50 -1.54
N VAL A 244 -8.71 16.63 -1.29
CA VAL A 244 -9.33 16.30 -0.01
C VAL A 244 -10.60 15.51 -0.26
N ASN A 245 -10.63 14.27 0.22
CA ASN A 245 -11.86 13.50 0.27
C ASN A 245 -12.54 13.76 1.63
N CYS A 246 -13.63 14.52 1.61
CA CYS A 246 -14.35 14.91 2.82
C CYS A 246 -15.01 13.71 3.51
N ALA A 247 -15.40 12.67 2.77
CA ALA A 247 -15.99 11.46 3.32
C ALA A 247 -14.98 10.56 4.05
N ALA A 248 -13.69 10.69 3.74
CA ALA A 248 -12.63 9.86 4.32
C ALA A 248 -12.04 10.44 5.62
N LEU A 249 -12.41 11.67 5.97
CA LEU A 249 -11.90 12.37 7.15
C LEU A 249 -12.83 12.19 8.35
N PRO A 250 -12.32 11.73 9.52
CA PRO A 250 -13.08 11.80 10.75
C PRO A 250 -13.50 13.25 11.03
N GLU A 251 -14.75 13.48 11.45
CA GLU A 251 -15.29 14.83 11.69
C GLU A 251 -14.39 15.67 12.61
N THR A 252 -13.80 15.03 13.62
CA THR A 252 -12.91 15.66 14.61
C THR A 252 -11.56 16.11 14.03
N LEU A 253 -11.13 15.56 12.89
CA LEU A 253 -9.86 15.87 12.24
C LEU A 253 -10.03 16.67 10.94
N ALA A 254 -11.23 16.68 10.36
CA ALA A 254 -11.51 17.36 9.10
C ALA A 254 -11.14 18.85 9.14
N GLU A 255 -11.44 19.52 10.24
CA GLU A 255 -11.12 20.94 10.43
C GLU A 255 -9.61 21.18 10.47
N SER A 256 -8.89 20.33 11.19
CA SER A 256 -7.42 20.38 11.36
C SER A 256 -6.69 20.08 10.05
N GLU A 257 -7.19 19.16 9.23
CA GLU A 257 -6.63 18.90 7.91
C GLU A 257 -6.89 20.07 6.95
N LEU A 258 -8.13 20.59 6.87
CA LEU A 258 -8.46 21.67 5.95
C LEU A 258 -7.73 22.98 6.28
N PHE A 259 -7.77 23.40 7.55
CA PHE A 259 -7.30 24.73 7.97
C PHE A 259 -5.97 24.73 8.74
N GLY A 260 -5.47 23.57 9.16
CA GLY A 260 -4.23 23.45 9.92
C GLY A 260 -4.41 23.74 11.42
N HIS A 261 -3.38 23.45 12.21
CA HIS A 261 -3.38 23.68 13.65
C HIS A 261 -2.03 24.16 14.15
N VAL A 262 -2.05 24.87 15.29
CA VAL A 262 -0.84 25.14 16.08
C VAL A 262 -0.65 24.07 17.16
N LYS A 263 0.57 23.94 17.66
CA LYS A 263 0.89 23.06 18.78
C LYS A 263 -0.03 23.35 19.97
N GLY A 264 -0.62 22.31 20.53
CA GLY A 264 -1.52 22.41 21.69
C GLY A 264 -2.98 22.77 21.36
N ALA A 265 -3.37 22.87 20.09
CA ALA A 265 -4.75 23.15 19.69
C ALA A 265 -5.77 22.07 20.13
N PHE A 266 -5.33 20.81 20.25
CA PHE A 266 -6.13 19.68 20.75
C PHE A 266 -5.21 18.59 21.33
N SER A 267 -5.79 17.59 22.02
CA SER A 267 -5.05 16.46 22.57
C SER A 267 -4.41 15.63 21.43
N GLY A 268 -3.08 15.65 21.32
CA GLY A 268 -2.32 15.04 20.24
C GLY A 268 -1.67 16.02 19.24
N ALA A 269 -1.95 17.33 19.36
CA ALA A 269 -1.30 18.38 18.55
C ALA A 269 0.13 18.66 19.04
N GLY A 270 1.05 17.72 18.80
CA GLY A 270 2.45 17.80 19.25
C GLY A 270 3.29 18.87 18.55
N GLN A 271 2.88 19.31 17.36
CA GLN A 271 3.57 20.28 16.52
C GLN A 271 2.57 21.09 15.68
N ASP A 272 3.01 22.23 15.15
CA ASP A 272 2.27 23.01 14.17
C ASP A 272 2.18 22.26 12.85
N ARG A 273 1.01 22.30 12.19
CA ARG A 273 0.80 21.69 10.88
C ARG A 273 -0.03 22.63 9.98
N PRO A 274 0.47 22.95 8.77
CA PRO A 274 -0.31 23.74 7.81
C PRO A 274 -1.52 22.96 7.30
N GLY A 275 -2.60 23.67 7.01
CA GLY A 275 -3.80 23.08 6.40
C GLY A 275 -3.68 22.83 4.90
N ARG A 276 -4.67 22.15 4.33
CA ARG A 276 -4.81 21.93 2.89
C ARG A 276 -5.00 23.23 2.12
N PHE A 277 -5.69 24.23 2.69
CA PHE A 277 -5.80 25.56 2.10
C PHE A 277 -4.43 26.26 1.98
N GLU A 278 -3.59 26.18 3.01
CA GLU A 278 -2.23 26.74 2.95
C GLU A 278 -1.36 25.98 1.94
N THR A 279 -1.51 24.66 1.88
CA THR A 279 -0.77 23.80 0.94
C THR A 279 -1.17 24.08 -0.52
N ALA A 280 -2.43 24.41 -0.75
CA ALA A 280 -2.97 24.74 -2.07
C ALA A 280 -2.78 26.22 -2.47
N ASN A 281 -2.10 27.02 -1.64
CA ASN A 281 -1.94 28.45 -1.89
C ASN A 281 -1.26 28.73 -3.24
N GLY A 282 -1.88 29.61 -4.04
CA GLY A 282 -1.51 29.91 -5.43
C GLY A 282 -1.92 28.83 -6.44
N GLY A 283 -2.60 27.77 -6.01
CA GLY A 283 -2.99 26.60 -6.81
C GLY A 283 -4.47 26.30 -6.76
N THR A 284 -4.83 25.03 -6.74
CA THR A 284 -6.22 24.55 -6.75
C THR A 284 -6.45 23.53 -5.64
N LEU A 285 -7.58 23.65 -4.94
CA LEU A 285 -8.03 22.70 -3.93
C LEU A 285 -9.24 21.95 -4.47
N PHE A 286 -9.13 20.62 -4.58
CA PHE A 286 -10.23 19.74 -4.94
C PHE A 286 -10.86 19.12 -3.68
N LEU A 287 -12.16 19.32 -3.49
CA LEU A 287 -12.94 18.82 -2.37
C LEU A 287 -13.94 17.77 -2.88
N ASP A 288 -13.66 16.49 -2.67
CA ASP A 288 -14.58 15.40 -3.03
C ASP A 288 -15.58 15.12 -1.92
N GLU A 289 -16.80 14.76 -2.32
CA GLU A 289 -17.96 14.56 -1.46
C GLU A 289 -18.16 15.72 -0.45
N ILE A 290 -18.17 16.97 -0.96
CA ILE A 290 -18.33 18.20 -0.15
C ILE A 290 -19.60 18.20 0.72
N GLY A 291 -20.62 17.42 0.33
CA GLY A 291 -21.85 17.26 1.08
C GLY A 291 -21.69 16.53 2.43
N GLU A 292 -20.56 15.87 2.67
CA GLU A 292 -20.24 15.21 3.93
C GLU A 292 -19.60 16.14 4.97
N LEU A 293 -19.29 17.40 4.60
CA LEU A 293 -18.66 18.32 5.55
C LEU A 293 -19.63 18.76 6.67
N PRO A 294 -19.19 18.71 7.95
CA PRO A 294 -19.93 19.27 9.07
C PRO A 294 -20.25 20.78 8.89
N LEU A 295 -21.44 21.21 9.34
CA LEU A 295 -21.89 22.60 9.24
C LEU A 295 -20.91 23.63 9.85
N SER A 296 -20.24 23.26 10.95
CA SER A 296 -19.23 24.11 11.60
C SER A 296 -18.04 24.42 10.68
N ILE A 297 -17.64 23.45 9.86
CA ILE A 297 -16.55 23.57 8.88
C ILE A 297 -17.01 24.38 7.67
N GLN A 298 -18.27 24.21 7.24
CA GLN A 298 -18.85 24.94 6.11
C GLN A 298 -18.81 26.47 6.30
N ALA A 299 -19.03 26.95 7.53
CA ALA A 299 -18.92 28.39 7.85
C ALA A 299 -17.49 28.93 7.62
N LYS A 300 -16.46 28.14 7.94
CA LYS A 300 -15.05 28.51 7.72
C LYS A 300 -14.66 28.40 6.25
N LEU A 301 -15.18 27.39 5.55
CA LEU A 301 -15.03 27.25 4.11
C LEU A 301 -15.61 28.46 3.37
N LEU A 302 -16.77 28.97 3.80
CA LEU A 302 -17.37 30.16 3.23
C LEU A 302 -16.46 31.39 3.37
N ARG A 303 -15.82 31.59 4.54
CA ARG A 303 -14.84 32.67 4.74
C ARG A 303 -13.63 32.53 3.82
N ALA A 304 -13.14 31.31 3.64
CA ALA A 304 -12.05 31.02 2.71
C ALA A 304 -12.43 31.36 1.26
N LEU A 305 -13.66 31.01 0.83
CA LEU A 305 -14.16 31.28 -0.51
C LEU A 305 -14.43 32.77 -0.78
N GLN A 306 -14.95 33.51 0.20
CA GLN A 306 -15.34 34.91 0.02
C GLN A 306 -14.16 35.88 0.17
N ASN A 307 -13.30 35.64 1.16
CA ASN A 307 -12.26 36.60 1.57
C ASN A 307 -10.84 36.09 1.31
N GLY A 308 -10.69 34.83 0.88
CA GLY A 308 -9.39 34.17 0.84
C GLY A 308 -8.75 34.08 2.23
N GLU A 309 -9.55 34.06 3.30
CA GLU A 309 -9.07 34.13 4.68
C GLU A 309 -9.34 32.81 5.41
N ILE A 310 -8.30 32.26 6.04
CA ILE A 310 -8.36 31.04 6.85
C ILE A 310 -7.75 31.28 8.23
N GLN A 311 -8.11 30.43 9.18
CA GLN A 311 -7.62 30.49 10.56
C GLN A 311 -7.27 29.08 11.03
N ARG A 312 -6.04 28.90 11.51
CA ARG A 312 -5.61 27.61 12.09
C ARG A 312 -6.30 27.37 13.43
N LEU A 313 -6.54 26.10 13.76
CA LEU A 313 -7.05 25.74 15.08
C LEU A 313 -6.03 26.13 16.16
N GLY A 314 -6.53 26.73 17.24
CA GLY A 314 -5.72 27.15 18.39
C GLY A 314 -5.05 28.53 18.26
N THR A 315 -5.34 29.29 17.21
CA THR A 315 -4.88 30.67 17.03
C THR A 315 -5.99 31.56 16.47
N ASP A 316 -6.01 32.83 16.84
CA ASP A 316 -6.90 33.87 16.30
C ASP A 316 -6.28 34.68 15.16
N GLU A 317 -5.09 34.29 14.71
CA GLU A 317 -4.39 34.97 13.64
C GLU A 317 -4.96 34.56 12.26
N PRO A 318 -5.58 35.50 11.50
CA PRO A 318 -6.07 35.22 10.15
C PRO A 318 -4.91 35.12 9.17
N ARG A 319 -5.05 34.23 8.18
CA ARG A 319 -4.08 34.02 7.10
C ARG A 319 -4.77 34.15 5.76
N HIS A 320 -4.13 34.87 4.84
CA HIS A 320 -4.63 34.99 3.48
C HIS A 320 -4.05 33.91 2.57
N VAL A 321 -4.92 33.27 1.80
CA VAL A 321 -4.61 32.27 0.79
C VAL A 321 -5.33 32.60 -0.52
N ASP A 322 -4.65 32.35 -1.62
CA ASP A 322 -5.20 32.50 -2.97
C ASP A 322 -5.41 31.10 -3.57
N VAL A 323 -6.61 30.54 -3.45
CA VAL A 323 -6.90 29.15 -3.82
C VAL A 323 -8.14 29.07 -4.70
N ARG A 324 -8.01 28.48 -5.89
CA ARG A 324 -9.16 28.09 -6.70
C ARG A 324 -9.78 26.82 -6.12
N VAL A 325 -11.09 26.79 -5.90
CA VAL A 325 -11.76 25.62 -5.31
C VAL A 325 -12.57 24.88 -6.38
N ILE A 326 -12.37 23.56 -6.48
CA ILE A 326 -13.23 22.66 -7.25
C ILE A 326 -13.86 21.69 -6.26
N ALA A 327 -15.18 21.67 -6.14
CA ALA A 327 -15.89 20.75 -5.27
C ALA A 327 -16.60 19.67 -6.09
N ALA A 328 -16.79 18.49 -5.52
CA ALA A 328 -17.57 17.41 -6.09
C ALA A 328 -18.53 16.81 -5.06
N THR A 329 -19.69 16.34 -5.52
CA THR A 329 -20.68 15.67 -4.67
C THR A 329 -21.59 14.76 -5.48
N ASN A 330 -22.04 13.67 -4.87
CA ASN A 330 -23.17 12.87 -5.37
C ASN A 330 -24.54 13.36 -4.85
N ARG A 331 -24.56 14.24 -3.85
CA ARG A 331 -25.77 14.75 -3.21
C ARG A 331 -26.36 15.92 -3.98
N LYS A 332 -27.68 16.05 -3.94
CA LYS A 332 -28.40 17.23 -4.45
C LYS A 332 -28.45 18.31 -3.38
N LEU A 333 -27.41 19.14 -3.31
CA LEU A 333 -27.25 20.16 -2.26
C LEU A 333 -28.47 21.10 -2.08
N TRP A 334 -29.18 21.41 -3.17
CA TRP A 334 -30.40 22.24 -3.10
C TRP A 334 -31.56 21.58 -2.35
N GLU A 335 -31.66 20.26 -2.38
CA GLU A 335 -32.68 19.52 -1.63
C GLU A 335 -32.30 19.45 -0.14
N GLU A 336 -31.01 19.25 0.17
CA GLU A 336 -30.48 19.22 1.55
C GLU A 336 -30.68 20.55 2.29
N VAL A 337 -30.56 21.70 1.61
CA VAL A 337 -30.78 23.02 2.24
C VAL A 337 -32.27 23.31 2.50
N ARG A 338 -33.19 22.65 1.79
CA ARG A 338 -34.64 22.85 1.94
C ARG A 338 -35.25 21.99 3.05
N ALA A 339 -34.59 20.90 3.42
CA ALA A 339 -35.03 19.96 4.45
C ALA A 339 -34.77 20.49 5.86
#